data_AF-A0A1M5CAQ2-F1
#
_entry.id   AF-A0A1M5CAQ2-F1
#
_cell.length_a   1.000
_cell.length_b   1.000
_cell.length_c   1.000
_cell.angle_alpha   90.00
_cell.angle_beta   90.00
_cell.angle_gamma   90.00
#
_symmetry.space_group_name_H-M   'P 1'
#
loop_
_entity.id
_entity.type
_entity.pdbx_description
1 polymer ?
#
loop_
_entity_poly.entity_id
_entity_poly.type
_entity_poly.pdbx_seq_one_letter_code
_entity_poly.pdbx_strand_id
1 'polypeptide(L)'
;MKTIKIFFSPAIILILFTVIVLLFIIINYFARPSELNARYLYEKKAQLFNFFCFLPSMAFFLGTTIFNFSVSKSRHDRKNMILSFIPLLFLMLTSGCIILVLIYSMIFHWEY
;
A
#
# COMPACT_ATOMS: atom_id res chain seq x y z
N MET A 1 -2.34 -15.58 23.33
CA MET A 1 -2.34 -16.19 21.98
C MET A 1 -3.66 -16.04 21.19
N LYS A 2 -4.85 -16.04 21.81
CA LYS A 2 -6.13 -15.84 21.08
C LYS A 2 -6.24 -14.44 20.44
N THR A 3 -5.79 -13.40 21.12
CA THR A 3 -5.86 -11.99 20.66
C THR A 3 -4.99 -11.73 19.42
N ILE A 4 -3.82 -12.36 19.36
CA ILE A 4 -2.91 -12.26 18.19
C ILE A 4 -3.59 -12.85 16.95
N LYS A 5 -4.32 -13.96 17.09
CA LYS A 5 -5.07 -14.57 15.97
C LYS A 5 -6.18 -13.66 15.43
N ILE A 6 -6.74 -12.77 16.26
CA ILE A 6 -7.80 -11.84 15.84
C ILE A 6 -7.19 -10.69 15.03
N PHE A 7 -6.08 -10.10 15.51
CA PHE A 7 -5.40 -8.98 14.85
C PHE A 7 -4.93 -9.30 13.43
N PHE A 8 -4.50 -10.55 13.18
CA PHE A 8 -4.12 -11.02 11.86
C PHE A 8 -5.28 -11.62 11.05
N SER A 9 -6.54 -11.38 11.42
CA SER A 9 -7.65 -11.86 10.60
C SER A 9 -7.67 -11.17 9.22
N PRO A 10 -7.92 -11.90 8.12
CA PRO A 10 -7.95 -11.33 6.77
C PRO A 10 -8.89 -10.13 6.61
N ALA A 11 -10.05 -10.17 7.29
CA ALA A 11 -11.02 -9.09 7.27
C ALA A 11 -10.50 -7.81 7.94
N ILE A 12 -9.84 -7.91 9.10
CA ILE A 12 -9.26 -6.75 9.78
C ILE A 12 -8.11 -6.18 8.95
N ILE A 13 -7.26 -7.04 8.39
CA ILE A 13 -6.17 -6.62 7.51
C ILE A 13 -6.70 -5.85 6.29
N LEU A 14 -7.79 -6.32 5.67
CA LEU A 14 -8.43 -5.61 4.56
C LEU A 14 -8.97 -4.24 4.98
N ILE A 15 -9.61 -4.13 6.14
CA ILE A 15 -10.13 -2.85 6.66
C ILE A 15 -8.98 -1.87 6.91
N LEU A 16 -7.93 -2.31 7.62
CA LEU A 16 -6.76 -1.49 7.91
C LEU A 16 -6.05 -1.04 6.62
N PHE A 17 -5.89 -1.94 5.65
CA PHE A 17 -5.34 -1.63 4.35
C PHE A 17 -6.14 -0.53 3.64
N THR A 18 -7.47 -0.67 3.63
CA THR A 18 -8.37 0.31 3.01
C THR A 18 -8.24 1.69 3.68
N VAL A 19 -8.18 1.74 5.02
CA VAL A 19 -8.00 3.00 5.76
C VAL A 19 -6.67 3.67 5.39
N ILE A 20 -5.58 2.91 5.31
CA ILE A 20 -4.26 3.45 4.94
C ILE A 20 -4.24 3.97 3.50
N VAL A 21 -4.87 3.25 2.56
CA VAL A 21 -4.99 3.71 1.17
C VAL A 21 -5.82 4.99 1.08
N LEU A 22 -6.93 5.09 1.82
CA LEU A 22 -7.74 6.32 1.86
C LEU A 22 -6.96 7.50 2.43
N LEU A 23 -6.23 7.30 3.52
CA LEU A 23 -5.36 8.34 4.09
C LEU A 23 -4.29 8.80 3.09
N PHE A 24 -3.67 7.86 2.38
CA PHE A 24 -2.72 8.17 1.32
C PHE A 24 -3.34 9.05 0.22
N ILE A 25 -4.52 8.68 -0.28
CA ILE A 25 -5.23 9.47 -1.31
C ILE A 25 -5.54 10.87 -0.78
N ILE A 26 -6.09 10.98 0.43
CA ILE A 26 -6.46 12.26 1.05
C ILE A 26 -5.23 13.16 1.18
N ILE A 27 -4.15 12.67 1.77
CA ILE A 27 -2.93 13.45 2.01
C ILE A 27 -2.31 13.91 0.69
N ASN A 28 -2.22 13.03 -0.31
CA ASN A 28 -1.64 13.38 -1.62
C ASN A 28 -2.57 14.28 -2.46
N TYR A 29 -3.90 14.21 -2.26
CA TYR A 29 -4.85 15.11 -2.90
C TYR A 29 -4.72 16.54 -2.36
N PHE A 30 -4.73 16.72 -1.03
CA PHE A 30 -4.55 18.03 -0.40
C PHE A 30 -3.15 18.61 -0.60
N ALA A 31 -2.18 17.79 -0.97
CA ALA A 31 -0.82 18.23 -1.28
C ALA A 31 -0.67 18.98 -2.61
N ARG A 32 -1.77 19.20 -3.36
CA ARG A 32 -1.81 20.00 -4.59
C ARG A 32 -2.47 21.38 -4.40
N PRO A 33 -2.00 22.28 -3.52
CA PRO A 33 -2.57 23.61 -3.41
C PRO A 33 -2.15 24.49 -4.60
N SER A 34 -2.99 25.46 -4.93
CA SER A 34 -2.82 26.42 -6.03
C SER A 34 -1.76 27.50 -5.77
N GLU A 35 -1.37 27.75 -4.51
CA GLU A 35 -0.40 28.78 -4.14
C GLU A 35 1.02 28.22 -3.96
N LEU A 36 2.03 28.88 -4.57
CA LEU A 36 3.42 28.40 -4.66
C LEU A 36 4.09 28.11 -3.29
N ASN A 37 3.91 28.98 -2.30
CA ASN A 37 4.57 28.84 -0.99
C ASN A 37 3.91 27.75 -0.12
N ALA A 38 2.58 27.65 -0.18
CA ALA A 38 1.86 26.54 0.46
C ALA A 38 2.25 25.22 -0.21
N ARG A 39 2.33 25.18 -1.54
CA ARG A 39 2.66 24.00 -2.34
C ARG A 39 3.95 23.32 -1.90
N TYR A 40 5.02 24.06 -1.67
CA TYR A 40 6.29 23.49 -1.22
C TYR A 40 6.20 22.79 0.15
N LEU A 41 5.52 23.42 1.13
CA LEU A 41 5.33 22.84 2.46
C LEU A 41 4.43 21.60 2.42
N TYR A 42 3.36 21.63 1.63
CA TYR A 42 2.42 20.54 1.49
C TYR A 42 3.01 19.35 0.72
N GLU A 43 3.75 19.59 -0.36
CA GLU A 43 4.47 18.55 -1.11
C GLU A 43 5.50 17.85 -0.22
N LYS A 44 6.28 18.61 0.58
CA LYS A 44 7.26 18.04 1.50
C LYS A 44 6.61 17.18 2.59
N LYS A 45 5.47 17.60 3.14
CA LYS A 45 4.70 16.81 4.13
C LYS A 45 4.14 15.53 3.51
N ALA A 46 3.62 15.59 2.29
CA ALA A 46 3.13 14.40 1.58
C ALA A 46 4.26 13.43 1.24
N GLN A 47 5.42 13.93 0.82
CA GLN A 47 6.62 13.11 0.61
C GLN A 47 7.06 12.39 1.89
N LEU A 48 7.11 13.10 3.02
CA LEU A 48 7.42 12.49 4.33
C LEU A 48 6.39 11.41 4.70
N PHE A 49 5.09 11.68 4.54
CA PHE A 49 4.06 10.67 4.80
C PHE A 49 4.23 9.43 3.89
N ASN A 50 4.51 9.65 2.61
CA ASN A 50 4.70 8.56 1.66
C ASN A 50 5.92 7.70 2.04
N PHE A 51 7.01 8.32 2.49
CA PHE A 51 8.24 7.62 2.84
C PHE A 51 8.15 6.90 4.20
N PHE A 52 7.60 7.56 5.22
CA PHE A 52 7.62 7.05 6.60
C PHE A 52 6.36 6.29 7.00
N CYS A 53 5.22 6.53 6.35
CA CYS A 53 3.97 5.86 6.68
C CYS A 53 3.54 4.89 5.58
N PHE A 54 3.49 5.32 4.33
CA PHE A 54 2.93 4.49 3.24
C PHE A 54 3.85 3.31 2.89
N LEU A 55 5.12 3.55 2.60
CA LEU A 55 6.10 2.51 2.22
C LEU A 55 6.22 1.37 3.27
N PRO A 56 6.44 1.66 4.56
CA PRO A 56 6.50 0.63 5.59
C PRO A 56 5.16 -0.11 5.75
N SER A 57 4.03 0.60 5.65
CA SER A 57 2.70 -0.01 5.70
C SER A 57 2.49 -0.98 4.53
N MET A 58 2.92 -0.62 3.33
CA MET A 58 2.80 -1.49 2.14
C MET A 58 3.61 -2.78 2.31
N ALA A 59 4.84 -2.69 2.85
CA ALA A 59 5.65 -3.87 3.15
C ALA A 59 4.99 -4.76 4.23
N PHE A 60 4.45 -4.15 5.29
CA PHE A 60 3.71 -4.86 6.34
C PHE A 60 2.46 -5.56 5.78
N PHE A 61 1.66 -4.88 4.98
CA PHE A 61 0.46 -5.46 4.38
C PHE A 61 0.80 -6.57 3.40
N LEU A 62 1.90 -6.46 2.65
CA LEU A 62 2.36 -7.53 1.76
C LEU A 62 2.69 -8.80 2.55
N GLY A 63 3.52 -8.70 3.59
CA GLY A 63 3.90 -9.85 4.40
C GLY A 63 2.69 -10.50 5.08
N THR A 64 1.80 -9.69 5.65
CA THR A 64 0.61 -10.19 6.37
C THR A 64 -0.44 -10.80 5.44
N THR A 65 -0.65 -10.25 4.25
CA THR A 65 -1.61 -10.78 3.28
C THR A 65 -1.12 -12.07 2.63
N ILE A 66 0.18 -12.19 2.32
CA ILE A 66 0.80 -13.45 1.87
C ILE A 66 0.67 -14.52 2.95
N PHE A 67 0.98 -14.19 4.20
CA PHE A 67 0.85 -15.11 5.32
C PHE A 67 -0.59 -15.59 5.48
N ASN A 68 -1.55 -14.67 5.50
CA ASN A 68 -2.96 -14.97 5.65
C ASN A 68 -3.53 -15.79 4.50
N PHE A 69 -3.12 -15.49 3.26
CA PHE A 69 -3.48 -16.26 2.09
C PHE A 69 -2.94 -17.70 2.20
N SER A 70 -1.68 -17.86 2.61
CA SER A 70 -1.04 -19.17 2.77
C SER A 70 -1.74 -20.02 3.84
N VAL A 71 -2.05 -19.42 4.99
CA VAL A 71 -2.79 -20.08 6.09
C VAL A 71 -4.20 -20.46 5.64
N SER A 72 -4.91 -19.56 4.96
CA SER A 72 -6.28 -19.80 4.48
C SER A 72 -6.32 -20.89 3.40
N LYS A 73 -5.32 -20.92 2.51
CA LYS A 73 -5.13 -21.98 1.51
C LYS A 73 -4.92 -23.34 2.16
N SER A 74 -4.06 -23.43 3.17
CA SER A 74 -3.85 -24.69 3.93
C SER A 74 -5.16 -25.20 4.56
N ARG A 75 -6.01 -24.29 5.05
CA ARG A 75 -7.30 -24.63 5.68
C ARG A 75 -8.47 -24.80 4.69
N HIS A 76 -8.23 -24.67 3.38
CA HIS A 76 -9.28 -24.70 2.35
C HIS A 76 -10.41 -23.66 2.58
N ASP A 77 -10.09 -22.54 3.26
CA ASP A 77 -11.05 -21.48 3.55
C ASP A 77 -11.09 -20.47 2.41
N ARG A 78 -11.98 -20.74 1.44
CA ARG A 78 -12.11 -19.94 0.22
C ARG A 78 -12.44 -18.47 0.50
N LYS A 79 -13.25 -18.18 1.53
CA LYS A 79 -13.66 -16.80 1.86
C LYS A 79 -12.47 -15.99 2.32
N ASN A 80 -11.67 -16.54 3.24
CA ASN A 80 -10.49 -15.86 3.77
C ASN A 80 -9.34 -15.78 2.76
N MET A 81 -9.26 -16.74 1.83
CA MET A 81 -8.37 -16.62 0.67
C MET A 81 -8.73 -15.42 -0.20
N ILE A 82 -10.00 -15.25 -0.58
CA ILE A 82 -10.45 -14.12 -1.41
C ILE A 82 -10.19 -12.78 -0.69
N LEU A 83 -10.50 -12.69 0.60
CA LEU A 83 -10.26 -11.48 1.39
C LEU A 83 -8.78 -11.10 1.45
N SER A 84 -7.89 -12.09 1.55
CA SER A 84 -6.44 -11.85 1.56
C SER A 84 -5.90 -11.52 0.16
N PHE A 85 -6.58 -11.97 -0.90
CA PHE A 85 -6.16 -11.77 -2.28
C PHE A 85 -6.39 -10.33 -2.77
N ILE A 86 -7.44 -9.66 -2.31
CA ILE A 86 -7.75 -8.27 -2.69
C ILE A 86 -6.56 -7.32 -2.42
N PRO A 87 -6.06 -7.18 -1.18
CA PRO A 87 -4.92 -6.31 -0.91
C PRO A 87 -3.64 -6.81 -1.59
N LEU A 88 -3.45 -8.13 -1.72
CA LEU A 88 -2.31 -8.70 -2.44
C LEU A 88 -2.28 -8.26 -3.92
N LEU A 89 -3.41 -8.34 -4.61
CA LEU A 89 -3.55 -7.90 -6.00
C LEU A 89 -3.21 -6.42 -6.15
N PHE A 90 -3.73 -5.58 -5.25
CA PHE A 90 -3.46 -4.14 -5.26
C PHE A 90 -1.96 -3.84 -5.06
N LEU A 91 -1.31 -4.54 -4.13
CA LEU A 91 0.12 -4.39 -3.87
C LEU A 91 0.96 -4.82 -5.09
N MET A 92 0.59 -5.92 -5.75
CA MET A 92 1.24 -6.38 -6.98
C MET A 92 1.07 -5.39 -8.13
N LEU A 93 -0.14 -4.84 -8.32
CA LEU A 93 -0.38 -3.81 -9.32
C LEU A 93 0.45 -2.55 -9.05
N THR A 94 0.48 -2.09 -7.80
CA THR A 94 1.22 -0.88 -7.41
C THR A 94 2.72 -1.06 -7.62
N SER A 95 3.27 -2.20 -7.21
CA SER A 95 4.69 -2.51 -7.42
C SER A 95 5.04 -2.68 -8.89
N GLY A 96 4.17 -3.30 -9.69
CA GLY A 96 4.31 -3.38 -11.15
C GLY A 96 4.36 -1.99 -11.81
N CYS A 97 3.46 -1.08 -11.42
CA CYS A 97 3.49 0.30 -11.89
C CYS A 97 4.80 1.03 -11.52
N ILE A 98 5.29 0.86 -10.29
CA ILE A 98 6.56 1.47 -9.86
C ILE A 98 7.72 0.95 -10.72
N ILE A 99 7.79 -0.36 -10.94
CA ILE A 99 8.83 -0.97 -11.79
C ILE A 99 8.75 -0.41 -13.21
N LEU A 100 7.55 -0.31 -13.80
CA LEU A 100 7.38 0.25 -15.14
C LEU A 100 7.85 1.71 -15.23
N VAL A 101 7.53 2.53 -14.22
CA VAL A 101 8.01 3.93 -14.16
C VAL A 101 9.52 3.98 -14.04
N LEU A 102 10.14 3.13 -13.21
CA LEU A 102 11.59 3.07 -13.07
C LEU A 102 12.28 2.64 -14.36
N ILE A 103 11.75 1.63 -15.05
CA ILE A 103 12.25 1.20 -16.36
C ILE A 103 12.13 2.34 -17.38
N TYR A 104 10.97 2.99 -17.44
CA TYR A 104 10.76 4.14 -18.32
C TYR A 104 11.77 5.26 -18.05
N SER A 105 11.97 5.63 -16.78
CA SER A 105 12.98 6.62 -16.41
C SER A 105 14.39 6.18 -16.76
N MET A 106 14.76 4.91 -16.58
CA MET A 106 16.10 4.43 -16.97
C MET A 106 16.33 4.47 -18.48
N ILE A 107 15.30 4.19 -19.29
CA ILE A 107 15.42 4.20 -20.75
C ILE A 107 15.47 5.62 -21.29
N PHE A 108 14.53 6.48 -20.87
CA PHE A 108 14.35 7.81 -21.47
C PHE A 108 15.17 8.93 -20.81
N HIS A 109 15.57 8.77 -19.55
CA HIS A 109 16.37 9.78 -18.86
C HIS A 109 17.88 9.58 -19.04
N TRP A 110 18.32 8.46 -19.63
CA TRP A 110 19.71 8.21 -20.05
C TRP A 110 20.06 8.91 -21.38
N GLU A 111 19.07 9.35 -22.15
CA GLU A 111 19.28 10.02 -23.45
C GLU A 111 19.54 11.54 -23.33
N TYR A 112 19.74 12.08 -22.13
CA TYR A 112 20.13 13.47 -21.85
C TYR A 112 21.36 13.52 -20.93
#